data_AF-A0A529NQ16-F1
#
_entry.id   AF-A0A529NQ16-F1
#
_cell.length_a   1.000
_cell.length_b   1.000
_cell.length_c   1.000
_cell.angle_alpha   90.00
_cell.angle_beta   90.00
_cell.angle_gamma   90.00
#
_symmetry.space_group_name_H-M   'P 1'
#
loop_
_entity.id
_entity.type
_entity.pdbx_description
1 polymer ?
#
loop_
_entity_poly.entity_id
_entity_poly.type
_entity_poly.pdbx_seq_one_letter_code
_entity_poly.pdbx_strand_id
1 'polypeptide(L)'
;IWGCGPVGQMAIRSAILLGANQVVGIDCLPERLSMAGAGGAITINFLEESVVERLNELTGGRGPDKCIDAIGMESHVSFRQPDTVYDRAKQMMLMESDRPHVLREMIYVCRPAGVISIAGVYSGFVDKIPMGQAMNKGLTFRMGQTHVNRWTDDLLRRIEEGQ
;
A
#
# COMPACT_ATOMS: atom_id res chain seq x y z
N ILE A 1 -2.00 4.58 -0.97
CA ILE A 1 -1.84 3.25 -0.34
C ILE A 1 -2.00 2.25 -1.47
N TRP A 2 -0.93 1.56 -1.81
CA TRP A 2 -0.94 0.53 -2.83
C TRP A 2 -1.35 -0.79 -2.17
N GLY A 3 -2.40 -1.41 -2.71
CA GLY A 3 -3.06 -2.58 -2.14
C GLY A 3 -4.17 -2.19 -1.16
N CYS A 4 -5.39 -2.64 -1.43
CA CYS A 4 -6.58 -2.47 -0.60
C CYS A 4 -7.06 -3.82 0.00
N GLY A 5 -6.13 -4.76 0.20
CA GLY A 5 -6.36 -5.96 1.03
C GLY A 5 -6.44 -5.64 2.53
N PRO A 6 -6.49 -6.64 3.43
CA PRO A 6 -6.69 -6.42 4.86
C PRO A 6 -5.72 -5.40 5.50
N VAL A 7 -4.42 -5.50 5.17
CA VAL A 7 -3.40 -4.54 5.65
C VAL A 7 -3.65 -3.14 5.10
N GLY A 8 -3.96 -3.02 3.81
CA GLY A 8 -4.26 -1.74 3.17
C GLY A 8 -5.49 -1.05 3.76
N GLN A 9 -6.51 -1.81 4.09
CA GLN A 9 -7.76 -1.32 4.69
C GLN A 9 -7.51 -0.76 6.09
N MET A 10 -6.71 -1.46 6.89
CA MET A 10 -6.27 -0.95 8.20
C MET A 10 -5.36 0.27 8.05
N ALA A 11 -4.51 0.31 7.03
CA ALA A 11 -3.69 1.49 6.74
C ALA A 11 -4.54 2.71 6.34
N ILE A 12 -5.62 2.51 5.57
CA ILE A 12 -6.58 3.57 5.21
C ILE A 12 -7.23 4.13 6.48
N ARG A 13 -7.82 3.24 7.31
CA ARG A 13 -8.47 3.65 8.57
C ARG A 13 -7.49 4.35 9.52
N SER A 14 -6.29 3.81 9.65
CA SER A 14 -5.23 4.41 10.48
C SER A 14 -4.83 5.79 9.98
N ALA A 15 -4.70 5.99 8.66
CA ALA A 15 -4.35 7.28 8.09
C ALA A 15 -5.44 8.33 8.38
N ILE A 16 -6.72 7.97 8.24
CA ILE A 16 -7.85 8.83 8.55
C ILE A 16 -7.89 9.18 10.04
N LEU A 17 -7.73 8.17 10.90
CA LEU A 17 -7.73 8.33 12.35
C LEU A 17 -6.56 9.24 12.83
N LEU A 18 -5.43 9.20 12.14
CA LEU A 18 -4.28 10.09 12.37
C LEU A 18 -4.45 11.49 11.74
N GLY A 19 -5.61 11.80 11.16
CA GLY A 19 -5.94 13.13 10.61
C GLY A 19 -5.38 13.39 9.21
N ALA A 20 -5.17 12.36 8.38
CA ALA A 20 -4.81 12.58 6.98
C ALA A 20 -5.93 13.35 6.26
N ASN A 21 -5.57 14.49 5.65
CA ASN A 21 -6.52 15.33 4.90
C ASN A 21 -7.12 14.62 3.68
N GLN A 22 -6.36 13.71 3.07
CA GLN A 22 -6.81 12.91 1.93
C GLN A 22 -6.09 11.55 1.98
N VAL A 23 -6.85 10.49 1.74
CA VAL A 23 -6.32 9.13 1.62
C VAL A 23 -6.70 8.57 0.27
N VAL A 24 -5.73 7.99 -0.44
CA VAL A 24 -5.94 7.36 -1.75
C VAL A 24 -5.63 5.86 -1.64
N GLY A 25 -6.58 5.02 -2.03
CA GLY A 25 -6.44 3.56 -2.11
C GLY A 25 -6.33 3.11 -3.57
N ILE A 26 -5.31 2.30 -3.87
CA ILE A 26 -5.01 1.84 -5.23
C ILE A 26 -5.05 0.31 -5.21
N ASP A 27 -5.91 -0.29 -6.03
CA ASP A 27 -6.10 -1.73 -6.18
C ASP A 27 -6.76 -2.00 -7.56
N CYS A 28 -6.99 -3.26 -7.92
CA CYS A 28 -7.72 -3.64 -9.12
C CYS A 28 -9.04 -4.37 -8.83
N LEU A 29 -9.25 -4.82 -7.59
CA LEU A 29 -10.43 -5.58 -7.20
C LEU A 29 -11.56 -4.64 -6.75
N PRO A 30 -12.70 -4.58 -7.46
CA PRO A 30 -13.79 -3.65 -7.16
C PRO A 30 -14.33 -3.76 -5.73
N GLU A 31 -14.38 -4.97 -5.16
CA GLU A 31 -14.83 -5.20 -3.78
C GLU A 31 -13.88 -4.59 -2.75
N ARG A 32 -12.57 -4.66 -3.00
CA ARG A 32 -11.55 -4.03 -2.15
C ARG A 32 -11.61 -2.52 -2.26
N LEU A 33 -11.79 -2.00 -3.47
CA LEU A 33 -11.96 -0.57 -3.71
C LEU A 33 -13.26 -0.05 -3.07
N SER A 34 -14.38 -0.75 -3.22
CA SER A 34 -15.65 -0.39 -2.57
C SER A 34 -15.50 -0.27 -1.05
N MET A 35 -14.82 -1.24 -0.42
CA MET A 35 -14.53 -1.19 1.01
C MET A 35 -13.57 -0.06 1.39
N ALA A 36 -12.56 0.23 0.57
CA ALA A 36 -11.67 1.37 0.75
C ALA A 36 -12.40 2.72 0.62
N GLY A 37 -13.37 2.82 -0.29
CA GLY A 37 -14.25 3.97 -0.46
C GLY A 37 -15.15 4.20 0.76
N ALA A 38 -15.80 3.14 1.26
CA ALA A 38 -16.50 3.17 2.55
C ALA A 38 -15.54 3.43 3.74
N GLY A 39 -14.25 3.17 3.50
CA GLY A 39 -13.09 3.57 4.28
C GLY A 39 -12.94 5.06 4.49
N GLY A 40 -13.40 5.86 3.54
CA GLY A 40 -13.07 7.29 3.40
C GLY A 40 -11.91 7.56 2.45
N ALA A 41 -11.41 6.54 1.72
CA ALA A 41 -10.39 6.73 0.70
C ALA A 41 -10.99 7.09 -0.67
N ILE A 42 -10.27 7.92 -1.42
CA ILE A 42 -10.46 8.04 -2.87
C ILE A 42 -9.83 6.80 -3.50
N THR A 43 -10.59 6.09 -4.31
CA THR A 43 -10.16 4.82 -4.91
C THR A 43 -9.69 5.01 -6.34
N ILE A 44 -8.61 4.33 -6.72
CA ILE A 44 -8.09 4.28 -8.08
C ILE A 44 -8.05 2.81 -8.51
N ASN A 45 -8.77 2.47 -9.58
CA ASN A 45 -8.63 1.18 -10.24
C ASN A 45 -7.53 1.27 -11.31
N PHE A 46 -6.37 0.67 -11.04
CA PHE A 46 -5.24 0.76 -11.97
C PHE A 46 -5.42 -0.02 -13.28
N LEU A 47 -6.51 -0.78 -13.43
CA LEU A 47 -6.90 -1.38 -14.71
C LEU A 47 -7.73 -0.44 -15.58
N GLU A 48 -8.30 0.62 -15.01
CA GLU A 48 -9.24 1.53 -15.69
C GLU A 48 -8.63 2.91 -15.93
N GLU A 49 -7.74 3.38 -15.05
CA GLU A 49 -7.11 4.68 -15.15
C GLU A 49 -5.63 4.65 -14.73
N SER A 50 -4.87 5.67 -15.17
CA SER A 50 -3.46 5.84 -14.83
C SER A 50 -3.31 6.32 -13.38
N VAL A 51 -2.64 5.52 -12.55
CA VAL A 51 -2.33 5.89 -11.15
C VAL A 51 -1.53 7.19 -11.09
N VAL A 52 -0.54 7.37 -11.97
CA VAL A 52 0.33 8.55 -11.97
C VAL A 52 -0.44 9.81 -12.32
N GLU A 53 -1.25 9.77 -13.38
CA GLU A 53 -2.06 10.92 -13.81
C GLU A 53 -3.07 11.28 -12.74
N ARG A 54 -3.77 10.27 -12.20
CA ARG A 54 -4.77 10.49 -11.16
C ARG A 54 -4.18 11.07 -9.87
N LEU A 55 -3.01 10.58 -9.44
CA LEU A 55 -2.31 11.16 -8.30
C LEU A 55 -1.83 12.59 -8.58
N ASN A 56 -1.38 12.89 -9.79
CA ASN A 56 -1.01 14.25 -10.18
C ASN A 56 -2.21 15.21 -10.11
N GLU A 57 -3.38 14.80 -10.60
CA GLU A 57 -4.61 15.59 -10.48
C GLU A 57 -4.97 15.84 -9.02
N LEU A 58 -5.02 14.79 -8.20
CA LEU A 58 -5.42 14.87 -6.80
C LEU A 58 -4.46 15.70 -5.93
N THR A 59 -3.19 15.79 -6.34
CA THR A 59 -2.13 16.46 -5.55
C THR A 59 -1.62 17.76 -6.19
N GLY A 60 -2.21 18.21 -7.30
CA GLY A 60 -1.74 19.38 -8.04
C GLY A 60 -0.31 19.23 -8.56
N GLY A 61 0.05 18.02 -9.01
CA GLY A 61 1.36 17.66 -9.55
C GLY A 61 2.48 17.55 -8.51
N ARG A 62 2.17 17.66 -7.21
CA ARG A 62 3.18 17.57 -6.15
C ARG A 62 3.53 16.14 -5.79
N GLY A 63 2.59 15.23 -5.92
CA GLY A 63 2.68 13.86 -5.43
C GLY A 63 2.28 13.72 -3.95
N PRO A 64 2.01 12.49 -3.48
CA PRO A 64 1.63 12.25 -2.09
C PRO A 64 2.77 12.53 -1.11
N ASP A 65 2.44 13.01 0.09
CA ASP A 65 3.37 13.15 1.22
C ASP A 65 3.91 11.80 1.72
N LYS A 66 3.03 10.79 1.74
CA LYS A 66 3.30 9.46 2.28
C LYS A 66 2.74 8.42 1.34
N CYS A 67 3.59 7.50 0.91
CA CYS A 67 3.21 6.34 0.13
C CYS A 67 3.38 5.09 1.01
N ILE A 68 2.34 4.27 1.08
CA ILE A 68 2.37 3.00 1.83
C ILE A 68 2.21 1.87 0.84
N ASP A 69 3.19 0.98 0.83
CA ASP A 69 3.12 -0.32 0.17
C ASP A 69 2.51 -1.33 1.14
N ALA A 70 1.25 -1.65 0.90
CA ALA A 70 0.50 -2.69 1.57
C ALA A 70 0.26 -3.90 0.66
N ILE A 71 1.05 -4.01 -0.42
CA ILE A 71 1.11 -5.19 -1.29
C ILE A 71 2.24 -6.07 -0.75
N GLY A 72 1.95 -7.32 -0.47
CA GLY A 72 2.95 -8.28 -0.02
C GLY A 72 2.65 -9.66 -0.55
N MET A 73 3.59 -10.60 -0.37
CA MET A 73 3.20 -12.00 -0.38
C MET A 73 2.06 -12.18 0.62
N GLU A 74 0.90 -12.64 0.14
CA GLU A 74 -0.17 -13.12 1.00
C GLU A 74 0.41 -14.23 1.88
N SER A 75 0.87 -13.87 3.08
CA SER A 75 1.26 -14.82 4.12
C SER A 75 0.06 -15.56 4.71
N HIS A 76 -1.14 -15.33 4.15
CA HIS A 76 -2.36 -16.07 4.43
C HIS A 76 -2.65 -17.19 3.44
N VAL A 77 -1.69 -17.64 2.63
CA VAL A 77 -1.74 -19.03 2.18
C VAL A 77 -1.41 -19.92 3.39
N SER A 78 -2.42 -20.15 4.22
CA SER A 78 -2.39 -21.25 5.17
C SER A 78 -2.03 -22.50 4.37
N PHE A 79 -0.85 -23.07 4.62
CA PHE A 79 -0.32 -24.28 3.96
C PHE A 79 -1.24 -25.52 4.11
N ARG A 80 -2.43 -25.36 4.70
CA ARG A 80 -3.38 -26.41 5.07
C ARG A 80 -4.68 -26.46 4.27
N GLN A 81 -5.00 -25.50 3.40
CA GLN A 81 -6.24 -25.55 2.61
C GLN A 81 -5.95 -25.83 1.12
N PRO A 82 -6.59 -26.83 0.48
CA PRO A 82 -6.38 -27.18 -0.91
C PRO A 82 -7.21 -26.28 -1.84
N ASP A 83 -6.99 -24.97 -1.78
CA ASP A 83 -7.61 -24.06 -2.75
C ASP A 83 -6.78 -24.01 -4.03
N THR A 84 -7.52 -24.16 -5.12
CA THR A 84 -7.15 -24.43 -6.50
C THR A 84 -5.76 -23.93 -6.89
N VAL A 85 -4.88 -24.85 -7.29
CA VAL A 85 -3.51 -24.57 -7.80
C VAL A 85 -3.52 -23.49 -8.89
N TYR A 86 -4.62 -23.37 -9.64
CA TYR A 86 -4.83 -22.35 -10.65
C TYR A 86 -4.94 -20.92 -10.10
N ASP A 87 -5.71 -20.70 -9.03
CA ASP A 87 -5.82 -19.38 -8.39
C ASP A 87 -4.51 -19.00 -7.71
N ARG A 88 -3.80 -19.97 -7.13
CA ARG A 88 -2.44 -19.78 -6.60
C ARG A 88 -1.45 -19.37 -7.67
N ALA A 89 -1.45 -20.05 -8.81
CA ALA A 89 -0.56 -19.73 -9.92
C ALA A 89 -0.88 -18.36 -10.50
N LYS A 90 -2.16 -18.02 -10.66
CA LYS A 90 -2.60 -16.72 -11.19
C LYS A 90 -2.27 -15.57 -10.24
N GLN A 91 -2.50 -15.74 -8.94
CA GLN A 91 -2.06 -14.78 -7.92
C GLN A 91 -0.53 -14.66 -7.91
N MET A 92 0.22 -15.75 -7.83
CA MET A 92 1.68 -15.72 -7.80
C MET A 92 2.28 -15.05 -9.04
N MET A 93 1.73 -15.31 -10.24
CA MET A 93 2.20 -14.73 -11.50
C MET A 93 1.91 -13.22 -11.61
N LEU A 94 0.72 -12.78 -11.19
CA LEU A 94 0.42 -11.34 -11.07
C LEU A 94 1.34 -10.69 -10.02
N MET A 95 1.65 -11.39 -8.93
CA MET A 95 2.46 -10.86 -7.83
C MET A 95 3.97 -10.78 -8.13
N GLU A 96 4.56 -11.63 -8.99
CA GLU A 96 6.00 -11.53 -9.30
C GLU A 96 6.35 -10.29 -10.14
N SER A 97 5.47 -9.90 -11.06
CA SER A 97 5.71 -8.75 -11.94
C SER A 97 5.40 -7.40 -11.26
N ASP A 98 4.43 -7.35 -10.35
CA ASP A 98 3.94 -6.10 -9.74
C ASP A 98 4.79 -5.57 -8.56
N ARG A 99 5.63 -6.41 -7.93
CA ARG A 99 6.35 -6.03 -6.69
C ARG A 99 7.38 -4.91 -6.88
N PRO A 100 8.41 -5.04 -7.73
CA PRO A 100 9.30 -3.91 -8.00
C PRO A 100 8.57 -2.77 -8.71
N HIS A 101 7.45 -3.04 -9.42
CA HIS A 101 6.69 -1.99 -10.09
C HIS A 101 6.13 -0.99 -9.08
N VAL A 102 5.45 -1.45 -8.03
CA VAL A 102 4.86 -0.60 -6.98
C VAL A 102 5.91 0.26 -6.31
N LEU A 103 7.02 -0.34 -5.85
CA LEU A 103 8.08 0.43 -5.19
C LEU A 103 8.72 1.46 -6.13
N ARG A 104 8.91 1.12 -7.42
CA ARG A 104 9.42 2.05 -8.43
C ARG A 104 8.44 3.21 -8.65
N GLU A 105 7.17 2.90 -8.86
CA GLU A 105 6.11 3.88 -9.06
C GLU A 105 6.02 4.83 -7.85
N MET A 106 6.01 4.29 -6.63
CA MET A 106 6.03 5.08 -5.40
C MET A 106 7.23 6.04 -5.34
N ILE A 107 8.44 5.62 -5.74
CA ILE A 107 9.60 6.53 -5.79
C ILE A 107 9.37 7.66 -6.82
N TYR A 108 8.74 7.36 -7.95
CA TYR A 108 8.44 8.36 -8.98
C TYR A 108 7.31 9.31 -8.62
N VAL A 109 6.27 8.87 -7.91
CA VAL A 109 5.11 9.72 -7.58
C VAL A 109 5.19 10.37 -6.22
N CYS A 110 5.95 9.83 -5.26
CA CYS A 110 6.10 10.44 -3.95
C CYS A 110 6.78 11.81 -4.08
N ARG A 111 6.27 12.79 -3.33
CA ARG A 111 6.81 14.16 -3.40
C ARG A 111 8.23 14.24 -2.84
N PRO A 112 9.01 15.29 -3.18
CA PRO A 112 10.27 15.57 -2.51
C PRO A 112 10.10 15.67 -0.99
N ALA A 113 11.06 15.09 -0.24
CA ALA A 113 11.06 14.90 1.20
C ALA A 113 9.88 14.05 1.74
N GLY A 114 9.22 13.28 0.88
CA GLY A 114 8.15 12.37 1.26
C GLY A 114 8.63 11.07 1.91
N VAL A 115 7.68 10.28 2.39
CA VAL A 115 7.92 9.00 3.08
C VAL A 115 7.39 7.83 2.28
N ILE A 116 8.20 6.81 2.10
CA ILE A 116 7.79 5.50 1.59
C ILE A 116 7.81 4.50 2.75
N SER A 117 6.64 3.96 3.10
CA SER A 117 6.48 2.93 4.12
C SER A 117 6.19 1.59 3.46
N ILE A 118 7.00 0.57 3.72
CA ILE A 118 6.87 -0.77 3.17
C ILE A 118 6.41 -1.70 4.28
N ALA A 119 5.11 -1.96 4.33
CA ALA A 119 4.51 -2.97 5.21
C ALA A 119 4.38 -4.33 4.50
N GLY A 120 4.33 -4.30 3.16
CA GLY A 120 4.41 -5.45 2.29
C GLY A 120 5.64 -6.34 2.52
N VAL A 121 5.45 -7.65 2.44
CA VAL A 121 6.56 -8.61 2.55
C VAL A 121 7.33 -8.69 1.23
N TYR A 122 8.61 -8.32 1.27
CA TYR A 122 9.59 -8.57 0.22
C TYR A 122 10.54 -9.69 0.67
N SER A 123 10.63 -10.77 -0.10
CA SER A 123 11.61 -11.84 0.11
C SER A 123 12.71 -11.77 -0.94
N GLY A 124 13.97 -11.86 -0.52
CA GLY A 124 15.11 -11.92 -1.42
C GLY A 124 15.55 -10.56 -1.96
N PHE A 125 16.15 -10.56 -3.15
CA PHE A 125 16.74 -9.38 -3.78
C PHE A 125 15.73 -8.64 -4.65
N VAL A 126 15.83 -7.31 -4.67
CA VAL A 126 14.99 -6.43 -5.51
C VAL A 126 15.90 -5.67 -6.47
N ASP A 127 15.68 -5.85 -7.77
CA ASP A 127 16.46 -5.20 -8.83
C ASP A 127 15.77 -3.96 -9.40
N LYS A 128 16.57 -3.13 -10.11
CA LYS A 128 16.11 -1.95 -10.87
C LYS A 128 15.37 -0.88 -10.05
N ILE A 129 15.65 -0.81 -8.74
CA ILE A 129 15.12 0.25 -7.90
C ILE A 129 15.83 1.59 -8.23
N PRO A 130 15.09 2.67 -8.54
CA PRO A 130 15.65 3.95 -8.96
C PRO A 130 16.19 4.74 -7.76
N MET A 131 17.27 4.22 -7.15
CA MET A 131 17.84 4.80 -5.94
C MET A 131 18.34 6.23 -6.16
N GLY A 132 18.83 6.57 -7.35
CA GLY A 132 19.21 7.95 -7.70
C GLY A 132 18.02 8.93 -7.63
N GLN A 133 16.83 8.51 -8.09
CA GLN A 133 15.61 9.33 -7.96
C GLN A 133 15.17 9.47 -6.50
N ALA A 134 15.24 8.37 -5.75
CA ALA A 134 14.93 8.39 -4.33
C ALA A 134 15.86 9.33 -3.55
N MET A 135 17.17 9.29 -3.86
CA MET A 135 18.17 10.20 -3.29
C MET A 135 17.90 11.65 -3.68
N ASN A 136 17.67 11.93 -4.96
CA ASN A 136 17.42 13.29 -5.46
C ASN A 136 16.17 13.92 -4.83
N LYS A 137 15.15 13.11 -4.55
CA LYS A 137 13.93 13.56 -3.86
C LYS A 137 14.10 13.62 -2.34
N GLY A 138 15.18 13.11 -1.76
CA GLY A 138 15.35 13.04 -0.31
C GLY A 138 14.29 12.17 0.37
N LEU A 139 13.92 11.04 -0.22
CA LEU A 139 12.87 10.18 0.31
C LEU A 139 13.32 9.46 1.58
N THR A 140 12.41 9.36 2.55
CA THR A 140 12.60 8.53 3.73
C THR A 140 11.94 7.17 3.54
N PHE A 141 12.70 6.09 3.66
CA PHE A 141 12.16 4.72 3.64
C PHE A 141 11.97 4.19 5.05
N ARG A 142 10.82 3.58 5.32
CA ARG A 142 10.52 2.82 6.54
C ARG A 142 10.02 1.45 6.13
N MET A 143 10.63 0.40 6.65
CA MET A 143 10.28 -0.97 6.28
C MET A 143 10.53 -1.92 7.45
N GLY A 144 9.91 -3.09 7.40
CA GLY A 144 10.12 -4.17 8.37
C GLY A 144 8.83 -4.83 8.80
N GLN A 145 8.97 -5.91 9.54
CA GLN A 145 7.83 -6.54 10.20
C GLN A 145 7.25 -5.58 11.25
N THR A 146 5.93 -5.49 11.32
CA THR A 146 5.23 -4.59 12.24
C THR A 146 5.60 -4.91 13.69
N HIS A 147 6.04 -3.91 14.44
CA HIS A 147 6.27 -4.05 15.88
C HIS A 147 4.93 -4.02 16.62
N VAL A 148 4.16 -5.11 16.56
CA VAL A 148 2.77 -5.17 17.05
C VAL A 148 2.66 -4.71 18.50
N ASN A 149 3.50 -5.24 19.39
CA ASN A 149 3.50 -4.89 20.82
C ASN A 149 3.69 -3.40 21.11
N ARG A 150 4.28 -2.63 20.18
CA ARG A 150 4.41 -1.18 20.33
C ARG A 150 3.07 -0.46 20.22
N TRP A 151 2.12 -1.03 19.48
CA TRP A 151 0.87 -0.39 19.09
C TRP A 151 -0.37 -1.04 19.70
N THR A 152 -0.28 -2.28 20.17
CA THR A 152 -1.43 -3.07 20.67
C THR A 152 -2.26 -2.31 21.70
N ASP A 153 -1.63 -1.75 22.74
CA ASP A 153 -2.35 -1.10 23.84
C ASP A 153 -3.08 0.16 23.39
N ASP A 154 -2.47 0.95 22.51
CA ASP A 154 -3.08 2.17 21.96
C ASP A 154 -4.26 1.83 21.04
N LEU A 155 -4.09 0.84 20.17
CA LEU A 155 -5.13 0.41 19.24
C LEU A 155 -6.30 -0.25 19.96
N LEU A 156 -6.06 -1.07 20.98
CA LEU A 156 -7.12 -1.68 21.79
C LEU A 156 -7.94 -0.60 22.49
N ARG A 157 -7.30 0.38 23.12
CA ARG A 157 -7.98 1.49 23.79
C ARG A 157 -8.88 2.27 22.81
N ARG A 158 -8.40 2.53 21.59
CA ARG A 158 -9.20 3.22 20.55
C ARG A 158 -10.43 2.43 20.14
N ILE A 159 -10.32 1.11 20.01
CA ILE A 159 -11.45 0.22 19.72
C ILE A 159 -12.47 0.29 20.87
N GLU A 160 -12.03 0.25 22.13
CA GLU A 160 -12.89 0.37 23.30
C GLU A 160 -13.60 1.73 23.36
N GLU A 161 -12.92 2.79 22.91
CA GLU A 161 -13.48 4.15 22.79
C GLU A 161 -14.41 4.34 21.56
N GLY A 162 -14.56 3.32 20.71
CA GLY A 162 -15.41 3.37 19.52
C GLY A 162 -14.87 4.22 18.37
N GLN A 163 -13.55 4.40 18.31
CA GLN A 163 -12.85 5.11 17.22
C GLN A 163 -12.56 4.20 16.01
#